data_AF-A0A2M9EA48-F1
#
_entry.id   AF-A0A2M9EA48-F1
#
_cell.length_a   1.000
_cell.length_b   1.000
_cell.length_c   1.000
_cell.angle_alpha   90.00
_cell.angle_beta   90.00
_cell.angle_gamma   90.00
#
_symmetry.space_group_name_H-M   'P 1'
#
loop_
_entity.id
_entity.type
_entity.pdbx_description
1 polymer ?
#
loop_
_entity_poly.entity_id
_entity_poly.type
_entity_poly.pdbx_seq_one_letter_code
_entity_poly.pdbx_strand_id
1 'polypeptide(L)'
;MRALPRLLINTRDIELWPADLLRATGSHDARALARGGWVLRSKQDGRYLAVAMDDGLAPLLPRWTAGLDADSALQALATAPALRGARLPRARALPVHGLEARLAGLGLDAGDYAARTGLALVPEPAWLAWAGRDRYARPLWLDRDAALAWHRMQAAAQDDGVMLEAISGYRSHAYQLGIFARKRARGLEVDDILAVNAAPGFSEHHSGQALDIGTPGEAPAEESFEHTAAFAWLQAHAATHGFAMSYPRDNPHGIVYEPWHWRYTAPGA
;
A
#
# COMPACT_ATOMS: atom_id res chain seq x y z
N MET A 1 -16.89 18.29 16.15
CA MET A 1 -16.07 17.12 16.53
C MET A 1 -15.12 16.82 15.38
N ARG A 2 -13.79 16.80 15.58
CA ARG A 2 -12.86 16.37 14.52
C ARG A 2 -13.09 14.88 14.27
N ALA A 3 -13.36 14.50 13.03
CA ALA A 3 -13.42 13.09 12.65
C ALA A 3 -12.08 12.42 12.98
N LEU A 4 -12.12 11.25 13.60
CA LEU A 4 -10.92 10.47 13.84
C LEU A 4 -10.28 10.11 12.49
N PRO A 5 -8.95 10.22 12.34
CA PRO A 5 -8.27 9.73 11.16
C PRO A 5 -8.55 8.24 10.95
N ARG A 6 -8.98 7.90 9.74
CA ARG A 6 -9.11 6.51 9.30
C ARG A 6 -7.71 5.95 9.10
N LEU A 7 -7.38 4.90 9.82
CA LEU A 7 -6.10 4.20 9.71
C LEU A 7 -6.31 2.80 9.15
N LEU A 8 -5.31 2.28 8.46
CA LEU A 8 -5.12 0.86 8.27
C LEU A 8 -4.15 0.38 9.34
N ILE A 9 -4.57 -0.52 10.23
CA ILE A 9 -3.66 -1.11 11.22
C ILE A 9 -3.07 -2.37 10.60
N ASN A 10 -1.76 -2.50 10.75
CA ASN A 10 -0.99 -3.47 10.00
C ASN A 10 -0.25 -4.42 10.93
N THR A 11 -0.35 -5.73 10.67
CA THR A 11 0.38 -6.78 11.39
C THR A 11 1.02 -7.75 10.41
N ARG A 12 1.57 -8.87 10.89
CA ARG A 12 2.25 -9.86 10.03
C ARG A 12 1.33 -10.42 8.93
N ASP A 13 0.17 -10.95 9.32
CA ASP A 13 -0.71 -11.71 8.42
C ASP A 13 -2.11 -11.08 8.27
N ILE A 14 -2.49 -10.17 9.18
CA ILE A 14 -3.81 -9.53 9.22
C ILE A 14 -3.65 -8.01 9.11
N GLU A 15 -4.52 -7.41 8.31
CA GLU A 15 -4.80 -5.98 8.29
C GLU A 15 -6.12 -5.70 9.00
N LEU A 16 -6.21 -4.62 9.78
CA LEU A 16 -7.49 -4.14 10.29
C LEU A 16 -7.91 -2.86 9.56
N TRP A 17 -9.07 -2.95 8.90
CA TRP A 17 -9.65 -1.90 8.09
C TRP A 17 -10.81 -1.23 8.83
N PRO A 18 -11.00 0.10 8.73
CA PRO A 18 -12.21 0.75 9.22
C PRO A 18 -13.44 0.20 8.52
N ALA A 19 -14.43 -0.26 9.28
CA ALA A 19 -15.61 -0.93 8.73
C ALA A 19 -16.44 0.01 7.83
N ASP A 20 -16.44 1.31 8.11
CA ASP A 20 -17.16 2.35 7.37
C ASP A 20 -16.62 2.60 5.94
N LEU A 21 -15.43 2.08 5.64
CA LEU A 21 -14.85 2.13 4.29
C LEU A 21 -15.25 0.95 3.40
N LEU A 22 -15.79 -0.12 4.00
CA LEU A 22 -16.06 -1.38 3.34
C LEU A 22 -17.51 -1.47 2.87
N ARG A 23 -17.72 -2.23 1.79
CA ARG A 23 -19.06 -2.56 1.29
C ARG A 23 -19.33 -4.03 1.55
N ALA A 24 -20.48 -4.33 2.16
CA ALA A 24 -20.96 -5.69 2.33
C ALA A 24 -21.51 -6.24 1.01
N THR A 25 -21.37 -7.55 0.82
CA THR A 25 -21.95 -8.31 -0.30
C THR A 25 -23.26 -9.00 0.06
N GLY A 26 -23.67 -8.98 1.34
CA GLY A 26 -24.93 -9.58 1.82
C GLY A 26 -25.40 -9.03 3.17
N SER A 27 -26.64 -9.35 3.54
CA SER A 27 -27.34 -8.76 4.70
C SER A 27 -26.73 -9.14 6.05
N HIS A 28 -26.12 -10.32 6.18
CA HIS A 28 -25.40 -10.72 7.38
C HIS A 28 -24.18 -9.83 7.61
N ASP A 29 -23.33 -9.71 6.59
CA ASP A 29 -22.10 -8.93 6.64
C ASP A 29 -22.41 -7.45 6.82
N ALA A 30 -23.45 -6.94 6.17
CA ALA A 30 -23.91 -5.56 6.35
C ALA A 30 -24.25 -5.25 7.82
N ARG A 31 -24.95 -6.17 8.51
CA ARG A 31 -25.26 -6.03 9.94
C ARG A 31 -24.01 -6.09 10.81
N ALA A 32 -23.06 -6.97 10.47
CA ALA A 32 -21.80 -7.07 11.19
C ALA A 32 -20.97 -5.77 11.05
N LEU A 33 -20.79 -5.28 9.82
CA LEU A 33 -20.08 -4.04 9.52
C LEU A 33 -20.72 -2.82 10.19
N ALA A 34 -22.05 -2.74 10.25
CA ALA A 34 -22.75 -1.63 10.89
C ALA A 34 -22.56 -1.57 12.42
N ARG A 35 -22.20 -2.71 13.04
CA ARG A 35 -22.03 -2.82 14.50
C ARG A 35 -20.58 -2.71 14.96
N GLY A 36 -19.61 -3.00 14.08
CA GLY A 36 -18.19 -2.98 14.43
C GLY A 36 -17.44 -1.78 13.86
N GLY A 37 -16.37 -1.37 14.54
CA GLY A 37 -15.50 -0.30 14.05
C GLY A 37 -14.45 -0.77 13.04
N TRP A 38 -14.07 -2.05 13.10
CA TRP A 38 -12.91 -2.58 12.38
C TRP A 38 -13.18 -3.97 11.79
N VAL A 39 -12.53 -4.28 10.69
CA VAL A 39 -12.59 -5.58 10.00
C VAL A 39 -11.21 -6.16 9.82
N LEU A 40 -11.04 -7.39 10.28
CA LEU A 40 -9.84 -8.19 10.07
C LEU A 40 -9.86 -8.72 8.63
N ARG A 41 -8.79 -8.46 7.90
CA ARG A 41 -8.60 -8.88 6.52
C ARG A 41 -7.28 -9.63 6.39
N SER A 42 -7.32 -10.79 5.73
CA SER A 42 -6.11 -11.57 5.43
C SER A 42 -5.27 -10.83 4.39
N LYS A 43 -3.96 -10.72 4.66
CA LYS A 43 -3.00 -10.16 3.70
C LYS A 43 -2.71 -11.08 2.52
N GLN A 44 -2.87 -12.38 2.70
CA GLN A 44 -2.49 -13.38 1.72
C GLN A 44 -3.46 -13.39 0.53
N ASP A 45 -4.75 -13.33 0.80
CA ASP A 45 -5.82 -13.50 -0.20
C ASP A 45 -6.84 -12.34 -0.20
N GLY A 46 -6.72 -11.40 0.74
CA GLY A 46 -7.56 -10.23 0.82
C GLY A 46 -8.97 -10.47 1.34
N ARG A 47 -9.27 -11.68 1.86
CA ARG A 47 -10.60 -12.03 2.37
C ARG A 47 -10.86 -11.34 3.71
N TYR A 48 -12.10 -10.91 3.92
CA TYR A 48 -12.57 -10.44 5.22
C TYR A 48 -12.81 -11.65 6.13
N LEU A 49 -12.22 -11.61 7.32
CA LEU A 49 -12.12 -12.74 8.24
C LEU A 49 -13.17 -12.62 9.35
N ALA A 50 -13.19 -11.46 10.00
CA ALA A 50 -14.08 -11.14 11.11
C ALA A 50 -14.23 -9.62 11.27
N VAL A 51 -15.30 -9.21 11.93
CA VAL A 51 -15.50 -7.84 12.40
C VAL A 51 -15.12 -7.77 13.87
N ALA A 52 -14.31 -6.79 14.27
CA ALA A 52 -14.03 -6.50 15.67
C ALA A 52 -15.15 -5.63 16.27
N MET A 53 -15.75 -6.16 17.34
CA MET A 53 -16.80 -5.54 18.14
C MET A 53 -16.28 -5.30 19.56
N ASP A 54 -17.03 -4.52 20.34
CA ASP A 54 -16.66 -4.22 21.73
C ASP A 54 -16.62 -5.47 22.63
N ASP A 55 -17.42 -6.48 22.30
CA ASP A 55 -17.59 -7.74 23.04
C ASP A 55 -16.86 -8.95 22.40
N GLY A 56 -16.09 -8.74 21.32
CA GLY A 56 -15.29 -9.79 20.70
C GLY A 56 -15.21 -9.72 19.18
N LEU A 57 -15.01 -10.87 18.54
CA LEU A 57 -14.92 -11.00 17.07
C LEU A 57 -16.17 -11.67 16.51
N ALA A 58 -16.84 -11.01 15.58
CA ALA A 58 -17.90 -11.61 14.79
C ALA A 58 -17.33 -12.18 13.48
N PRO A 59 -17.28 -13.51 13.29
CA PRO A 59 -16.69 -14.11 12.10
C PRO A 59 -17.51 -13.80 10.85
N LEU A 60 -16.82 -13.45 9.76
CA LEU A 60 -17.39 -13.35 8.41
C LEU A 60 -17.06 -14.60 7.58
N LEU A 61 -16.00 -15.31 7.97
CA LEU A 61 -15.50 -16.50 7.27
C LEU A 61 -15.34 -17.63 8.29
N PRO A 62 -15.87 -18.83 8.05
CA PRO A 62 -15.77 -19.94 9.01
C PRO A 62 -14.32 -20.43 9.15
N ARG A 63 -13.88 -20.73 10.38
CA ARG A 63 -12.54 -21.29 10.68
C ARG A 63 -11.38 -20.44 10.16
N TRP A 64 -11.55 -19.12 10.15
CA TRP A 64 -10.61 -18.16 9.57
C TRP A 64 -9.29 -18.03 10.34
N THR A 65 -9.23 -18.45 11.61
CA THR A 65 -8.06 -18.26 12.49
C THR A 65 -6.91 -19.23 12.20
N ALA A 66 -7.11 -20.26 11.37
CA ALA A 66 -6.08 -21.26 11.11
C ALA A 66 -4.83 -20.63 10.46
N GLY A 67 -3.71 -20.65 11.19
CA GLY A 67 -2.43 -20.10 10.71
C GLY A 67 -2.33 -18.57 10.72
N LEU A 68 -3.29 -17.88 11.35
CA LEU A 68 -3.29 -16.41 11.48
C LEU A 68 -3.20 -16.00 12.96
N ASP A 69 -2.44 -14.94 13.23
CA ASP A 69 -2.28 -14.37 14.57
C ASP A 69 -3.31 -13.26 14.84
N ALA A 70 -4.52 -13.67 15.24
CA ALA A 70 -5.61 -12.76 15.58
C ALA A 70 -5.32 -11.94 16.85
N ASP A 71 -4.60 -12.52 17.82
CA ASP A 71 -4.31 -11.86 19.09
C ASP A 71 -3.36 -10.67 18.87
N SER A 72 -2.33 -10.82 18.04
CA SER A 72 -1.47 -9.70 17.64
C SER A 72 -2.24 -8.61 16.89
N ALA A 73 -3.23 -8.98 16.06
CA ALA A 73 -4.09 -8.02 15.37
C ALA A 73 -4.94 -7.19 16.35
N LEU A 74 -5.56 -7.86 17.33
CA LEU A 74 -6.34 -7.19 18.37
C LEU A 74 -5.47 -6.34 19.31
N GLN A 75 -4.28 -6.82 19.66
CA GLN A 75 -3.32 -6.05 20.45
C GLN A 75 -2.84 -4.81 19.70
N ALA A 76 -2.58 -4.92 18.40
CA ALA A 76 -2.24 -3.77 17.55
C ALA A 76 -3.39 -2.76 17.47
N LEU A 77 -4.64 -3.22 17.44
CA LEU A 77 -5.82 -2.35 17.51
C LEU A 77 -5.93 -1.61 18.84
N ALA A 78 -5.78 -2.31 19.96
CA ALA A 78 -5.86 -1.72 21.30
C ALA A 78 -4.76 -0.68 21.56
N THR A 79 -3.60 -0.84 20.91
CA THR A 79 -2.43 0.05 21.05
C THR A 79 -2.28 1.04 19.90
N ALA A 80 -3.15 0.99 18.89
CA ALA A 80 -3.13 1.93 17.78
C ALA A 80 -3.29 3.36 18.30
N PRO A 81 -2.63 4.36 17.71
CA PRO A 81 -2.73 5.75 18.17
C PRO A 81 -4.19 6.22 18.24
N ALA A 82 -4.71 6.39 19.45
CA ALA A 82 -6.04 6.95 19.67
C ALA A 82 -5.98 8.45 19.36
N LEU A 83 -6.54 8.86 18.23
CA LEU A 83 -6.41 10.23 17.72
C LEU A 83 -7.41 11.18 18.39
N ARG A 84 -7.34 11.31 19.70
CA ARG A 84 -7.97 12.42 20.42
C ARG A 84 -6.96 13.57 20.51
N GLY A 85 -6.91 14.40 19.46
CA GLY A 85 -6.34 15.75 19.51
C GLY A 85 -4.87 15.94 19.12
N ALA A 86 -4.07 14.87 18.97
CA ALA A 86 -2.65 14.96 18.60
C ALA A 86 -2.36 14.61 17.14
N ARG A 87 -1.26 15.14 16.61
CA ARG A 87 -0.66 14.76 15.31
C ARG A 87 -0.39 13.25 15.32
N LEU A 88 -0.91 12.50 14.35
CA LEU A 88 -0.64 11.06 14.23
C LEU A 88 0.90 10.84 14.18
N PRO A 89 1.48 9.99 15.06
CA PRO A 89 2.91 9.72 15.04
C PRO A 89 3.31 8.93 13.77
N ARG A 90 4.60 8.98 13.43
CA ARG A 90 5.17 8.11 12.39
C ARG A 90 4.99 6.66 12.81
N ALA A 91 4.62 5.81 11.85
CA ALA A 91 4.46 4.39 12.10
C ALA A 91 5.80 3.74 12.43
N ARG A 92 5.80 2.83 13.40
CA ARG A 92 6.93 1.93 13.61
C ARG A 92 7.03 0.95 12.44
N ALA A 93 8.24 0.57 12.06
CA ALA A 93 8.47 -0.51 11.12
C ALA A 93 8.07 -1.86 11.76
N LEU A 94 7.32 -2.67 11.01
CA LEU A 94 7.09 -4.07 11.33
C LEU A 94 8.34 -4.88 10.97
N PRO A 95 8.67 -5.94 11.72
CA PRO A 95 9.76 -6.81 11.34
C PRO A 95 9.46 -7.51 10.00
N VAL A 96 10.51 -7.72 9.20
CA VAL A 96 10.45 -8.41 7.89
C VAL A 96 10.31 -9.93 8.01
N HIS A 97 9.42 -10.40 8.90
CA HIS A 97 9.31 -11.82 9.25
C HIS A 97 9.03 -12.72 8.04
N GLY A 98 9.84 -13.78 7.91
CA GLY A 98 9.68 -14.80 6.87
C GLY A 98 10.00 -14.31 5.46
N LEU A 99 10.57 -13.10 5.31
CA LEU A 99 10.92 -12.55 4.01
C LEU A 99 11.99 -13.38 3.30
N GLU A 100 13.04 -13.80 4.02
CA GLU A 100 14.09 -14.68 3.48
C GLU A 100 13.49 -15.98 2.91
N ALA A 101 12.60 -16.64 3.65
CA ALA A 101 11.93 -17.84 3.17
C ALA A 101 11.06 -17.59 1.92
N ARG A 102 10.41 -16.42 1.84
CA ARG A 102 9.60 -16.02 0.67
C ARG A 102 10.49 -15.75 -0.56
N LEU A 103 11.63 -15.09 -0.37
CA LEU A 103 12.62 -14.84 -1.42
C LEU A 103 13.25 -16.15 -1.89
N ALA A 104 13.65 -17.03 -0.97
CA ALA A 104 14.19 -18.35 -1.29
C ALA A 104 13.19 -19.20 -2.09
N GLY A 105 11.89 -19.11 -1.79
CA GLY A 105 10.82 -19.75 -2.58
C GLY A 105 10.68 -19.23 -4.02
N LEU A 106 11.26 -18.06 -4.31
CA LEU A 106 11.40 -17.50 -5.66
C LEU A 106 12.79 -17.75 -6.27
N GLY A 107 13.68 -18.47 -5.57
CA GLY A 107 15.06 -18.66 -5.99
C GLY A 107 15.93 -17.41 -5.82
N LEU A 108 15.56 -16.49 -4.92
CA LEU A 108 16.26 -15.23 -4.69
C LEU A 108 16.96 -15.22 -3.35
N ASP A 109 18.22 -14.79 -3.35
CA ASP A 109 18.92 -14.35 -2.15
C ASP A 109 18.74 -12.84 -1.96
N ALA A 110 18.48 -12.42 -0.73
CA ALA A 110 18.21 -11.01 -0.42
C ALA A 110 19.46 -10.12 -0.59
N GLY A 111 20.63 -10.63 -0.20
CA GLY A 111 21.90 -9.91 -0.29
C GLY A 111 22.33 -9.73 -1.74
N ASP A 112 22.28 -10.80 -2.52
CA ASP A 112 22.62 -10.77 -3.95
C ASP A 112 21.66 -9.85 -4.73
N TYR A 113 20.37 -9.92 -4.43
CA TYR A 113 19.37 -9.06 -5.07
C TYR A 113 19.60 -7.58 -4.74
N ALA A 114 19.88 -7.27 -3.47
CA ALA A 114 20.21 -5.91 -3.04
C ALA A 114 21.48 -5.39 -3.71
N ALA A 115 22.54 -6.22 -3.77
CA ALA A 115 23.81 -5.85 -4.40
C ALA A 115 23.67 -5.59 -5.91
N ARG A 116 22.87 -6.42 -6.60
CA ARG A 116 22.64 -6.30 -8.05
C ARG A 116 21.80 -5.09 -8.42
N THR A 117 20.77 -4.78 -7.64
CA THR A 117 19.77 -3.75 -7.97
C THR A 117 20.00 -2.43 -7.24
N GLY A 118 20.81 -2.40 -6.18
CA GLY A 118 20.92 -1.25 -5.28
C GLY A 118 19.64 -0.95 -4.49
N LEU A 119 18.60 -1.81 -4.56
CA LEU A 119 17.38 -1.64 -3.78
C LEU A 119 17.59 -2.10 -2.33
N ALA A 120 17.02 -1.36 -1.39
CA ALA A 120 17.07 -1.69 0.03
C ALA A 120 15.85 -2.50 0.46
N LEU A 121 16.00 -3.25 1.56
CA LEU A 121 14.87 -3.87 2.23
C LEU A 121 13.93 -2.80 2.80
N VAL A 122 12.64 -2.95 2.52
CA VAL A 122 11.59 -2.02 2.90
C VAL A 122 10.63 -2.72 3.88
N PRO A 123 10.71 -2.42 5.19
CA PRO A 123 9.74 -2.94 6.14
C PRO A 123 8.38 -2.29 5.94
N GLU A 124 7.33 -3.00 6.31
CA GLU A 124 5.98 -2.43 6.29
C GLU A 124 5.73 -1.56 7.53
N PRO A 125 4.99 -0.45 7.44
CA PRO A 125 4.60 0.34 8.60
C PRO A 125 3.51 -0.37 9.40
N ALA A 126 3.52 -0.23 10.73
CA ALA A 126 2.50 -0.80 11.61
C ALA A 126 1.11 -0.14 11.49
N TRP A 127 1.03 1.04 10.88
CA TRP A 127 -0.22 1.65 10.46
C TRP A 127 -0.01 2.58 9.27
N LEU A 128 -1.05 2.77 8.48
CA LEU A 128 -1.09 3.72 7.37
C LEU A 128 -2.27 4.68 7.52
N ALA A 129 -2.14 5.87 6.94
CA ALA A 129 -3.19 6.87 6.89
C ALA A 129 -4.05 6.66 5.64
N TRP A 130 -5.36 6.88 5.79
CA TRP A 130 -6.28 6.94 4.65
C TRP A 130 -5.95 8.16 3.80
N ALA A 131 -5.70 7.93 2.51
CA ALA A 131 -5.27 8.93 1.54
C ALA A 131 -6.30 9.15 0.43
N GLY A 132 -7.56 8.76 0.66
CA GLY A 132 -8.64 8.85 -0.32
C GLY A 132 -9.00 7.49 -0.93
N ARG A 133 -9.37 7.52 -2.21
CA ARG A 133 -9.63 6.33 -3.01
C ARG A 133 -8.77 6.37 -4.27
N ASP A 134 -8.36 5.21 -4.74
CA ASP A 134 -7.75 5.08 -6.05
C ASP A 134 -8.80 5.17 -7.17
N ARG A 135 -8.35 5.15 -8.43
CA ARG A 135 -9.21 5.23 -9.62
C ARG A 135 -10.23 4.09 -9.74
N TYR A 136 -10.05 3.00 -8.98
CA TYR A 136 -10.99 1.88 -8.91
C TYR A 136 -11.92 1.97 -7.70
N ALA A 137 -11.98 3.14 -7.06
CA ALA A 137 -12.73 3.41 -5.84
C ALA A 137 -12.32 2.56 -4.63
N ARG A 138 -11.13 1.95 -4.63
CA ARG A 138 -10.62 1.20 -3.48
C ARG A 138 -9.96 2.17 -2.50
N PRO A 139 -10.04 1.94 -1.17
CA PRO A 139 -9.32 2.78 -0.21
C PRO A 139 -7.82 2.83 -0.50
N LEU A 140 -7.28 4.05 -0.55
CA LEU A 140 -5.86 4.30 -0.74
C LEU A 140 -5.20 4.49 0.62
N TRP A 141 -4.09 3.79 0.84
CA TRP A 141 -3.34 3.82 2.09
C TRP A 141 -1.91 4.28 1.81
N LEU A 142 -1.42 5.24 2.58
CA LEU A 142 -0.06 5.77 2.49
C LEU A 142 0.51 6.00 3.89
N ASP A 143 1.84 6.14 3.98
CA ASP A 143 2.46 6.75 5.15
C ASP A 143 1.81 8.11 5.41
N ARG A 144 1.74 8.52 6.67
CA ARG A 144 1.05 9.74 7.07
C ARG A 144 1.58 10.97 6.34
N ASP A 145 2.89 11.16 6.31
CA ASP A 145 3.48 12.38 5.73
C ASP A 145 3.31 12.35 4.20
N ALA A 146 3.43 11.16 3.58
CA ALA A 146 3.13 10.94 2.17
C ALA A 146 1.65 11.21 1.82
N ALA A 147 0.69 10.78 2.65
CA ALA A 147 -0.74 11.04 2.46
C ALA A 147 -1.05 12.54 2.47
N LEU A 148 -0.46 13.28 3.43
CA LEU A 148 -0.62 14.73 3.52
C LEU A 148 0.01 15.44 2.32
N ALA A 149 1.19 14.98 1.87
CA ALA A 149 1.85 15.52 0.68
C ALA A 149 1.04 15.24 -0.59
N TRP A 150 0.50 14.03 -0.74
CA TRP A 150 -0.35 13.63 -1.85
C TRP A 150 -1.60 14.52 -1.97
N HIS A 151 -2.29 14.80 -0.86
CA HIS A 151 -3.45 15.69 -0.89
C HIS A 151 -3.09 17.13 -1.28
N ARG A 152 -1.94 17.64 -0.85
CA ARG A 152 -1.46 18.97 -1.28
C ARG A 152 -1.10 18.98 -2.77
N MET A 153 -0.45 17.93 -3.25
CA MET A 153 -0.06 17.81 -4.66
C MET A 153 -1.28 17.69 -5.58
N GLN A 154 -2.27 16.88 -5.22
CA GLN A 154 -3.54 16.80 -5.95
C GLN A 154 -4.27 18.15 -6.01
N ALA A 155 -4.36 18.86 -4.88
CA ALA A 155 -5.03 20.15 -4.83
C ALA A 155 -4.32 21.20 -5.70
N ALA A 156 -2.99 21.27 -5.64
CA ALA A 156 -2.20 22.18 -6.47
C ALA A 156 -2.36 21.87 -7.96
N ALA A 157 -2.31 20.59 -8.35
CA ALA A 157 -2.55 20.19 -9.73
C ALA A 157 -3.97 20.58 -10.19
N GLN A 158 -4.97 20.40 -9.33
CA GLN A 158 -6.35 20.76 -9.63
C GLN A 158 -6.52 22.28 -9.82
N ASP A 159 -5.85 23.10 -9.02
CA ASP A 159 -5.85 24.57 -9.16
C ASP A 159 -5.25 25.01 -10.51
N ASP A 160 -4.30 24.23 -11.05
CA ASP A 160 -3.71 24.43 -12.38
C ASP A 160 -4.51 23.75 -13.52
N GLY A 161 -5.70 23.19 -13.22
CA GLY A 161 -6.56 22.52 -14.20
C GLY A 161 -6.08 21.11 -14.60
N VAL A 162 -5.16 20.51 -13.85
CA VAL A 162 -4.62 19.17 -14.06
C VAL A 162 -5.23 18.19 -13.06
N MET A 163 -5.73 17.05 -13.54
CA MET A 163 -6.28 16.00 -12.69
C MET A 163 -5.26 14.88 -12.48
N LEU A 164 -4.95 14.57 -11.22
CA LEU A 164 -4.11 13.44 -10.84
C LEU A 164 -4.97 12.36 -10.19
N GLU A 165 -4.88 11.12 -10.68
CA GLU A 165 -5.54 9.94 -10.10
C GLU A 165 -4.51 9.03 -9.44
N ALA A 166 -4.80 8.53 -8.24
CA ALA A 166 -4.02 7.43 -7.68
C ALA A 166 -4.42 6.10 -8.36
N ILE A 167 -3.43 5.31 -8.78
CA ILE A 167 -3.61 3.95 -9.30
C ILE A 167 -3.39 2.93 -8.17
N SER A 168 -2.30 3.09 -7.42
CA SER A 168 -1.90 2.17 -6.34
C SER A 168 -1.02 2.87 -5.31
N GLY A 169 -1.15 2.50 -4.03
CA GLY A 169 -0.39 3.06 -2.90
C GLY A 169 0.33 1.96 -2.13
N TYR A 170 0.13 1.89 -0.81
CA TYR A 170 0.72 0.81 -0.01
C TYR A 170 0.36 -0.59 -0.52
N ARG A 171 1.36 -1.47 -0.47
CA ARG A 171 1.27 -2.87 -0.86
C ARG A 171 2.03 -3.72 0.14
N SER A 172 1.40 -4.73 0.74
CA SER A 172 2.10 -5.64 1.66
C SER A 172 3.08 -6.57 0.94
N HIS A 173 4.05 -7.12 1.66
CA HIS A 173 4.96 -8.19 1.20
C HIS A 173 4.16 -9.40 0.69
N ALA A 174 3.07 -9.75 1.40
CA ALA A 174 2.20 -10.86 1.02
C ALA A 174 1.47 -10.58 -0.31
N TYR A 175 0.97 -9.35 -0.49
CA TYR A 175 0.34 -8.96 -1.76
C TYR A 175 1.34 -9.01 -2.91
N GLN A 176 2.56 -8.49 -2.71
CA GLN A 176 3.62 -8.53 -3.73
C GLN A 176 3.98 -9.97 -4.11
N LEU A 177 4.12 -10.86 -3.13
CA LEU A 177 4.31 -12.30 -3.40
C LEU A 177 3.14 -12.90 -4.21
N GLY A 178 1.91 -12.47 -3.93
CA GLY A 178 0.74 -12.84 -4.72
C GLY A 178 0.80 -12.39 -6.18
N ILE A 179 1.41 -11.23 -6.49
CA ILE A 179 1.67 -10.79 -7.87
C ILE A 179 2.59 -11.80 -8.57
N PHE A 180 3.70 -12.16 -7.92
CA PHE A 180 4.65 -13.15 -8.44
C PHE A 180 3.98 -14.49 -8.71
N ALA A 181 3.21 -15.00 -7.74
CA ALA A 181 2.49 -16.26 -7.90
C ALA A 181 1.53 -16.24 -9.11
N ARG A 182 0.77 -15.15 -9.29
CA ARG A 182 -0.13 -14.98 -10.45
C ARG A 182 0.60 -14.84 -11.78
N LYS A 183 1.80 -14.26 -11.81
CA LYS A 183 2.62 -14.16 -13.03
C LYS A 183 3.27 -15.50 -13.37
N ARG A 184 3.81 -16.22 -12.38
CA ARG A 184 4.32 -17.59 -12.56
C ARG A 184 3.23 -18.56 -13.03
N ALA A 185 2.02 -18.46 -12.49
CA ALA A 185 0.88 -19.25 -12.95
C ALA A 185 0.47 -18.97 -14.41
N ARG A 186 0.89 -17.82 -14.97
CA ARG A 186 0.74 -17.47 -16.39
C ARG A 186 1.96 -17.85 -17.24
N GLY A 187 2.95 -18.54 -16.66
CA GLY A 187 4.14 -19.01 -17.35
C GLY A 187 5.29 -18.01 -17.43
N LEU A 188 5.27 -16.91 -16.67
CA LEU A 188 6.41 -15.99 -16.61
C LEU A 188 7.49 -16.53 -15.68
N GLU A 189 8.74 -16.42 -16.10
CA GLU A 189 9.90 -16.73 -15.27
C GLU A 189 10.14 -15.62 -14.23
N VAL A 190 10.84 -15.93 -13.14
CA VAL A 190 11.07 -14.97 -12.04
C VAL A 190 11.85 -13.75 -12.54
N ASP A 191 12.85 -13.93 -13.39
CA ASP A 191 13.65 -12.82 -13.92
C ASP A 191 12.82 -11.86 -14.79
N ASP A 192 11.89 -12.38 -15.61
CA ASP A 192 10.96 -11.54 -16.39
C ASP A 192 10.04 -10.72 -15.49
N ILE A 193 9.62 -11.30 -14.36
CA ILE A 193 8.81 -10.60 -13.37
C ILE A 193 9.64 -9.50 -12.71
N LEU A 194 10.90 -9.77 -12.39
CA LEU A 194 11.79 -8.83 -11.71
C LEU A 194 12.15 -7.60 -12.54
N ALA A 195 12.08 -7.70 -13.87
CA ALA A 195 12.25 -6.54 -14.76
C ALA A 195 11.15 -5.48 -14.57
N VAL A 196 9.94 -5.88 -14.18
CA VAL A 196 8.77 -4.99 -14.08
C VAL A 196 8.19 -4.91 -12.66
N ASN A 197 8.72 -5.68 -11.71
CA ASN A 197 8.28 -5.67 -10.33
C ASN A 197 9.45 -5.98 -9.40
N ALA A 198 9.73 -5.06 -8.47
CA ALA A 198 10.65 -5.33 -7.38
C ALA A 198 10.26 -6.60 -6.60
N ALA A 199 11.26 -7.36 -6.13
CA ALA A 199 11.03 -8.53 -5.30
C ALA A 199 10.22 -8.19 -4.03
N PRO A 200 9.43 -9.13 -3.47
CA PRO A 200 8.79 -8.93 -2.17
C PRO A 200 9.83 -8.47 -1.14
N GLY A 201 9.53 -7.41 -0.41
CA GLY A 201 10.45 -6.81 0.56
C GLY A 201 11.37 -5.73 0.00
N PHE A 202 11.46 -5.57 -1.32
CA PHE A 202 12.27 -4.54 -1.98
C PHE A 202 11.43 -3.49 -2.73
N SER A 203 10.11 -3.66 -2.78
CA SER A 203 9.22 -2.65 -3.37
C SER A 203 9.04 -1.44 -2.47
N GLU A 204 9.19 -0.25 -3.03
CA GLU A 204 8.94 1.00 -2.31
C GLU A 204 7.48 1.13 -1.80
N HIS A 205 6.52 0.48 -2.45
CA HIS A 205 5.12 0.44 -1.98
C HIS A 205 4.97 -0.18 -0.59
N HIS A 206 5.92 -1.02 -0.14
CA HIS A 206 5.87 -1.58 1.21
C HIS A 206 5.94 -0.51 2.30
N SER A 207 6.64 0.60 2.03
CA SER A 207 6.77 1.71 2.97
C SER A 207 5.50 2.55 3.12
N GLY A 208 4.57 2.45 2.16
CA GLY A 208 3.46 3.40 2.01
C GLY A 208 3.88 4.79 1.53
N GLN A 209 5.14 4.99 1.14
CA GLN A 209 5.64 6.26 0.61
C GLN A 209 5.58 6.33 -0.92
N ALA A 210 5.44 5.20 -1.61
CA ALA A 210 5.31 5.15 -3.06
C ALA A 210 3.83 5.18 -3.49
N LEU A 211 3.61 5.83 -4.62
CA LEU A 211 2.31 6.03 -5.24
C LEU A 211 2.45 5.91 -6.76
N ASP A 212 1.60 5.07 -7.35
CA ASP A 212 1.39 5.05 -8.79
C ASP A 212 0.34 6.11 -9.15
N ILE A 213 0.69 7.03 -10.04
CA ILE A 213 -0.14 8.17 -10.44
C ILE A 213 -0.51 8.05 -11.92
N GLY A 214 -1.77 8.37 -12.24
CA GLY A 214 -2.28 8.50 -13.60
C GLY A 214 -3.14 9.74 -13.76
N THR A 215 -3.91 9.77 -14.84
CA THR A 215 -4.86 10.83 -15.18
C THR A 215 -6.12 10.22 -15.79
N PRO A 216 -7.30 10.88 -15.71
CA PRO A 216 -8.50 10.38 -16.37
C PRO A 216 -8.28 10.19 -17.87
N GLY A 217 -8.90 9.15 -18.44
CA GLY A 217 -8.79 8.82 -19.87
C GLY A 217 -7.56 7.98 -20.25
N GLU A 218 -6.57 7.87 -19.37
CA GLU A 218 -5.34 7.12 -19.65
C GLU A 218 -5.32 5.72 -19.05
N ALA A 219 -4.61 4.83 -19.74
CA ALA A 219 -4.34 3.48 -19.25
C ALA A 219 -3.48 3.53 -17.97
N PRO A 220 -3.77 2.69 -16.97
CA PRO A 220 -3.04 2.67 -15.70
C PRO A 220 -1.66 2.04 -15.88
N ALA A 221 -0.64 2.70 -15.33
CA ALA A 221 0.71 2.15 -15.24
C ALA A 221 1.28 1.71 -16.59
N GLU A 222 1.15 2.59 -17.59
CA GLU A 222 1.72 2.42 -18.93
C GLU A 222 2.63 3.59 -19.28
N GLU A 223 3.61 3.35 -20.16
CA GLU A 223 4.57 4.38 -20.59
C GLU A 223 3.89 5.56 -21.29
N SER A 224 2.72 5.35 -21.91
CA SER A 224 1.93 6.39 -22.57
C SER A 224 1.62 7.58 -21.65
N PHE A 225 1.56 7.37 -20.33
CA PHE A 225 1.33 8.42 -19.34
C PHE A 225 2.33 9.59 -19.47
N GLU A 226 3.55 9.33 -19.95
CA GLU A 226 4.58 10.36 -20.13
C GLU A 226 4.18 11.48 -21.12
N HIS A 227 3.25 11.21 -22.03
CA HIS A 227 2.79 12.16 -23.05
C HIS A 227 1.64 13.06 -22.56
N THR A 228 1.26 12.94 -21.29
CA THR A 228 0.10 13.64 -20.74
C THR A 228 0.47 14.99 -20.10
N ALA A 229 -0.49 15.91 -20.03
CA ALA A 229 -0.34 17.14 -19.27
C ALA A 229 -0.10 16.87 -17.77
N ALA A 230 -0.65 15.78 -17.22
CA ALA A 230 -0.45 15.35 -15.85
C ALA A 230 1.01 14.98 -15.56
N PHE A 231 1.64 14.20 -16.45
CA PHE A 231 3.06 13.86 -16.30
C PHE A 231 3.95 15.09 -16.43
N ALA A 232 3.68 15.96 -17.41
CA ALA A 232 4.41 17.22 -17.56
C ALA A 232 4.32 18.10 -16.30
N TRP A 233 3.13 18.17 -15.68
CA TRP A 233 2.93 18.88 -14.41
C TRP A 233 3.71 18.23 -13.26
N LEU A 234 3.67 16.90 -13.12
CA LEU A 234 4.43 16.20 -12.08
C LEU A 234 5.93 16.46 -12.20
N GLN A 235 6.50 16.43 -13.41
CA GLN A 235 7.92 16.71 -13.64
C GLN A 235 8.33 18.11 -13.17
N ALA A 236 7.43 19.10 -13.27
CA ALA A 236 7.69 20.46 -12.84
C ALA A 236 7.43 20.71 -11.34
N HIS A 237 6.45 20.01 -10.75
CA HIS A 237 5.89 20.38 -9.44
C HIS A 237 6.04 19.32 -8.35
N ALA A 238 6.15 18.03 -8.67
CA ALA A 238 6.11 16.94 -7.69
C ALA A 238 7.20 17.07 -6.60
N ALA A 239 8.41 17.50 -6.99
CA ALA A 239 9.53 17.70 -6.06
C ALA A 239 9.21 18.73 -4.96
N THR A 240 8.43 19.77 -5.26
CA THR A 240 8.00 20.78 -4.27
C THR A 240 7.07 20.20 -3.20
N HIS A 241 6.41 19.10 -3.51
CA HIS A 241 5.59 18.33 -2.60
C HIS A 241 6.34 17.15 -1.97
N GLY A 242 7.62 16.98 -2.27
CA GLY A 242 8.47 15.90 -1.76
C GLY A 242 8.33 14.59 -2.52
N PHE A 243 7.86 14.61 -3.77
CA PHE A 243 7.80 13.41 -4.62
C PHE A 243 8.86 13.44 -5.71
N ALA A 244 9.48 12.29 -5.97
CA ALA A 244 10.39 12.09 -7.09
C ALA A 244 10.04 10.78 -7.81
N MET A 245 10.28 10.73 -9.12
CA MET A 245 10.11 9.51 -9.91
C MET A 245 11.27 8.55 -9.63
N SER A 246 10.96 7.31 -9.21
CA SER A 246 12.00 6.36 -8.77
C SER A 246 12.67 5.62 -9.92
N TYR A 247 11.95 5.40 -11.03
CA TYR A 247 12.42 4.58 -12.15
C TYR A 247 12.38 5.35 -13.47
N PRO A 248 13.26 6.36 -13.65
CA PRO A 248 13.48 6.95 -14.97
C PRO A 248 14.07 5.93 -15.95
N ARG A 249 14.14 6.30 -17.23
CA ARG A 249 14.98 5.59 -18.21
C ARG A 249 16.41 5.46 -17.68
N ASP A 250 17.02 4.31 -17.91
CA ASP A 250 18.39 3.98 -17.49
C ASP A 250 18.63 4.02 -15.97
N ASN A 251 17.59 3.87 -15.14
CA ASN A 251 17.76 3.73 -13.70
C ASN A 251 18.64 2.52 -13.36
N PRO A 252 19.41 2.57 -12.25
CA PRO A 252 20.39 1.53 -11.92
C PRO A 252 19.77 0.25 -11.34
N HIS A 253 18.44 0.22 -11.15
CA HIS A 253 17.78 -0.86 -10.42
C HIS A 253 17.44 -2.08 -11.29
N GLY A 254 17.59 -1.96 -12.61
CA GLY A 254 17.16 -2.98 -13.56
C GLY A 254 15.63 -3.13 -13.64
N ILE A 255 14.90 -2.13 -13.12
CA ILE A 255 13.45 -2.01 -13.27
C ILE A 255 13.19 -1.19 -14.53
N VAL A 256 12.19 -1.57 -15.32
CA VAL A 256 11.78 -0.81 -16.52
C VAL A 256 11.42 0.64 -16.18
N TYR A 257 11.33 1.48 -17.20
CA TYR A 257 10.87 2.85 -17.03
C TYR A 257 9.41 2.87 -16.54
N GLU A 258 9.16 3.58 -15.43
CA GLU A 258 7.83 3.69 -14.82
C GLU A 258 7.44 5.17 -14.62
N PRO A 259 6.96 5.89 -15.66
CA PRO A 259 6.55 7.30 -15.55
C PRO A 259 5.43 7.56 -14.54
N TRP A 260 4.71 6.51 -14.16
CA TRP A 260 3.64 6.56 -13.18
C TRP A 260 4.12 6.39 -11.73
N HIS A 261 5.36 5.93 -11.46
CA HIS A 261 5.80 5.55 -10.12
C HIS A 261 6.55 6.69 -9.42
N TRP A 262 5.94 7.26 -8.38
CA TRP A 262 6.47 8.40 -7.63
C TRP A 262 6.61 8.06 -6.15
N ARG A 263 7.77 8.37 -5.57
CA ARG A 263 8.03 8.15 -4.14
C ARG A 263 8.15 9.45 -3.38
N TYR A 264 7.46 9.51 -2.25
CA TYR A 264 7.62 10.56 -1.27
C TYR A 264 8.95 10.40 -0.52
N THR A 265 9.78 11.43 -0.57
CA THR A 265 10.92 11.65 0.32
C THR A 265 10.70 12.97 1.04
N ALA A 266 10.91 12.98 2.36
CA ALA A 266 10.76 14.21 3.12
C ALA A 266 11.69 15.28 2.53
N PRO A 267 11.20 16.51 2.22
CA PRO A 267 12.06 17.56 1.69
C PRO A 267 13.19 17.87 2.69
N GLY A 268 14.44 17.62 2.30
CA GLY A 268 15.63 18.00 3.07
C GLY A 268 15.85 17.26 4.40
N ALA A 269 15.91 15.92 4.36
CA ALA A 269 16.61 15.16 5.40
C ALA A 269 18.13 15.25 5.22
#